data_AF-A0A936JM47-F1
#
_entry.id   AF-A0A936JM47-F1
#
_cell.length_a   1.000
_cell.length_b   1.000
_cell.length_c   1.000
_cell.angle_alpha   90.00
_cell.angle_beta   90.00
_cell.angle_gamma   90.00
#
_symmetry.space_group_name_H-M   'P 1'
#
loop_
_entity.id
_entity.type
_entity.pdbx_description
1 polymer ?
#
loop_
_entity_poly.entity_id
_entity_poly.type
_entity_poly.pdbx_seq_one_letter_code
_entity_poly.pdbx_strand_id
1 'polypeptide(L)'
;MLKNIIVIIIAIFSLYELNAREPGIIQIIHNSADTSLGLIDLYVNGEKILGKMKFRTATPFFPMSSDSAFHIAVTRAESVDTLLSMNYLPEEGIATSFLLHGVVDTTIYLPNPDGKSIRLNWTILENISTKPLPNDEIAVKIADGCTDLATTDLIARDVAPLLPSMGFGGATPTAIIMPPTMYEFLLLAPVTREIVKSFGVDLSVFGGRAIVVFFSGFAEPNVNTGGKPLGIYAAFHDGTVVNVEIPLSVQEYENNNLVSITRDSETWMIDNVRGNYSAEIYSFLGEKLHKVDCQNGESVRFSLERGVYLLKVYDTSHLLRAKMLFQE
;
A
#
# COMPACT_ATOMS: atom_id res chain seq x y z
N MET A 1 47.06 -43.20 38.71
CA MET A 1 47.08 -41.73 38.73
C MET A 1 47.48 -41.23 37.35
N LEU A 2 46.64 -40.37 36.76
CA LEU A 2 46.89 -39.61 35.54
C LEU A 2 48.11 -38.68 35.64
N LYS A 3 48.73 -38.37 34.49
CA LYS A 3 49.17 -37.04 33.97
C LYS A 3 50.44 -37.22 33.12
N ASN A 4 50.65 -36.67 31.93
CA ASN A 4 49.90 -35.87 30.98
C ASN A 4 50.77 -35.90 29.71
N ILE A 5 50.32 -36.49 28.61
CA ILE A 5 50.94 -36.28 27.29
C ILE A 5 50.20 -35.11 26.66
N ILE A 6 50.88 -33.97 26.58
CA ILE A 6 50.40 -32.78 25.87
C ILE A 6 50.55 -33.07 24.37
N VAL A 7 49.43 -33.41 23.71
CA VAL A 7 49.31 -33.33 22.26
C VAL A 7 48.69 -31.97 21.95
N ILE A 8 49.50 -31.05 21.44
CA ILE A 8 49.00 -29.79 20.87
C ILE A 8 48.43 -30.14 19.50
N ILE A 9 47.11 -30.34 19.44
CA ILE A 9 46.37 -30.33 18.18
C ILE A 9 46.21 -28.85 17.80
N ILE A 10 47.05 -28.37 16.89
CA ILE A 10 46.79 -27.13 16.16
C ILE A 10 45.62 -27.45 15.23
N ALA A 11 44.40 -27.18 15.68
CA ALA A 11 43.24 -27.13 14.79
C ALA A 11 43.39 -25.88 13.93
N ILE A 12 43.88 -26.06 12.70
CA ILE A 12 43.75 -25.08 11.63
C ILE A 12 42.25 -25.00 11.34
N PHE A 13 41.55 -24.08 12.01
CA PHE A 13 40.25 -23.62 11.54
C PHE A 13 40.50 -22.83 10.25
N SER A 14 40.49 -23.53 9.12
CA SER A 14 40.17 -22.90 7.85
C SER A 14 38.75 -22.39 7.99
N LEU A 15 38.57 -21.08 8.19
CA LEU A 15 37.31 -20.42 7.90
C LEU A 15 37.06 -20.65 6.41
N TYR A 16 36.31 -21.70 6.09
CA TYR A 16 35.48 -21.64 4.90
C TYR A 16 34.40 -20.62 5.25
N GLU A 17 34.62 -19.36 4.88
CA GLU A 17 33.50 -18.47 4.65
C GLU A 17 32.68 -19.15 3.54
N LEU A 18 31.63 -19.88 3.93
CA LEU A 18 30.55 -20.14 3.02
C LEU A 18 30.10 -18.75 2.56
N ASN A 19 30.44 -18.40 1.31
CA ASN A 19 29.85 -17.26 0.64
C ASN A 19 28.35 -17.52 0.57
N ALA A 20 27.63 -17.18 1.64
CA ALA A 20 26.18 -17.20 1.63
C ALA A 20 25.76 -16.19 0.56
N ARG A 21 25.04 -16.66 -0.46
CA ARG A 21 24.46 -15.79 -1.49
C ARG A 21 23.63 -14.71 -0.80
N GLU A 22 23.66 -13.50 -1.33
CA GLU A 22 22.84 -12.43 -0.76
C GLU A 22 21.36 -12.84 -0.89
N PRO A 23 20.53 -12.72 0.17
CA PRO A 23 19.12 -13.05 0.06
C PRO A 23 18.44 -12.13 -0.94
N GLY A 24 17.39 -12.62 -1.60
CA GLY A 24 16.42 -11.73 -2.22
C GLY A 24 15.54 -11.08 -1.15
N ILE A 25 14.84 -10.01 -1.51
CA ILE A 25 14.08 -9.19 -0.56
C ILE A 25 12.62 -9.13 -1.02
N ILE A 26 11.68 -9.65 -0.22
CA ILE A 26 10.31 -9.91 -0.67
C ILE A 26 9.30 -9.07 0.12
N GLN A 27 8.34 -8.46 -0.59
CA GLN A 27 7.16 -7.83 0.00
C GLN A 27 5.90 -8.40 -0.64
N ILE A 28 4.87 -8.67 0.15
CA ILE A 28 3.55 -9.06 -0.35
C ILE A 28 2.57 -7.91 -0.14
N ILE A 29 1.80 -7.57 -1.17
CA ILE A 29 0.76 -6.53 -1.14
C ILE A 29 -0.58 -7.18 -1.43
N HIS A 30 -1.54 -7.05 -0.51
CA HIS A 30 -2.91 -7.52 -0.72
C HIS A 30 -3.73 -6.43 -1.41
N ASN A 31 -3.97 -6.61 -2.70
CA ASN A 31 -4.73 -5.69 -3.55
C ASN A 31 -5.95 -6.32 -4.25
N SER A 32 -6.28 -7.59 -3.96
CA SER A 32 -7.53 -8.19 -4.44
C SER A 32 -8.73 -7.45 -3.84
N ALA A 33 -9.52 -6.82 -4.71
CA ALA A 33 -10.74 -6.12 -4.34
C ALA A 33 -11.96 -7.06 -4.13
N ASP A 34 -11.76 -8.37 -4.27
CA ASP A 34 -12.79 -9.39 -4.02
C ASP A 34 -13.38 -9.23 -2.61
N THR A 35 -14.68 -9.06 -2.51
CA THR A 35 -15.39 -8.86 -1.25
C THR A 35 -15.33 -10.06 -0.32
N SER A 36 -15.04 -11.26 -0.85
CA SER A 36 -14.77 -12.48 -0.07
C SER A 36 -13.34 -12.56 0.46
N LEU A 37 -12.44 -11.70 -0.01
CA LEU A 37 -11.02 -11.63 0.39
C LEU A 37 -10.73 -10.36 1.20
N GLY A 38 -11.65 -9.92 2.07
CA GLY A 38 -11.35 -8.82 2.99
C GLY A 38 -10.19 -9.12 3.95
N LEU A 39 -9.97 -10.42 4.22
CA LEU A 39 -8.87 -10.96 5.01
C LEU A 39 -8.32 -12.23 4.34
N ILE A 40 -7.00 -12.32 4.21
CA ILE A 40 -6.30 -13.52 3.72
C ILE A 40 -5.27 -14.03 4.72
N ASP A 41 -4.94 -15.30 4.61
CA ASP A 41 -3.74 -15.86 5.23
C ASP A 41 -2.68 -16.14 4.17
N LEU A 42 -1.43 -15.84 4.52
CA LEU A 42 -0.26 -15.98 3.68
C LEU A 42 0.65 -17.09 4.23
N TYR A 43 1.02 -18.01 3.34
CA TYR A 43 1.90 -19.12 3.64
C TYR A 43 3.17 -19.06 2.79
N VAL A 44 4.30 -19.36 3.41
CA VAL A 44 5.58 -19.57 2.73
C VAL A 44 6.13 -20.92 3.13
N ASN A 45 6.45 -21.76 2.14
CA ASN A 45 6.93 -23.13 2.32
C ASN A 45 6.01 -24.00 3.21
N GLY A 46 4.70 -23.73 3.17
CA GLY A 46 3.68 -24.43 3.96
C GLY A 46 3.48 -23.86 5.37
N GLU A 47 4.31 -22.94 5.83
CA GLU A 47 4.15 -22.27 7.12
C GLU A 47 3.36 -20.96 6.98
N LYS A 48 2.39 -20.72 7.85
CA LYS A 48 1.63 -19.45 7.88
C LYS A 48 2.53 -18.34 8.42
N ILE A 49 2.99 -17.44 7.55
CA ILE A 49 3.86 -16.32 7.95
C ILE A 49 3.07 -15.08 8.36
N LEU A 50 1.84 -14.93 7.87
CA LEU A 50 0.95 -13.84 8.26
C LEU A 50 -0.51 -14.28 8.15
N GLY A 51 -1.26 -14.08 9.23
CA GLY A 51 -2.69 -14.35 9.26
C GLY A 51 -3.53 -13.06 9.23
N LYS A 52 -4.72 -13.13 8.63
CA LYS A 52 -5.71 -12.04 8.59
C LYS A 52 -5.15 -10.73 8.01
N MET A 53 -4.32 -10.85 6.98
CA MET A 53 -3.83 -9.70 6.23
C MET A 53 -5.02 -9.03 5.55
N LYS A 54 -5.19 -7.72 5.73
CA LYS A 54 -6.34 -6.95 5.23
C LYS A 54 -6.15 -6.52 3.79
N PHE A 55 -7.24 -6.37 3.05
CA PHE A 55 -7.24 -5.65 1.78
C PHE A 55 -6.57 -4.26 1.92
N ARG A 56 -5.76 -3.86 0.92
CA ARG A 56 -4.93 -2.63 0.88
C ARG A 56 -3.90 -2.55 2.00
N THR A 57 -3.27 -3.67 2.32
CA THR A 57 -2.10 -3.70 3.23
C THR A 57 -0.92 -4.42 2.57
N ALA A 58 0.26 -4.23 3.14
CA ALA A 58 1.48 -4.88 2.69
C ALA A 58 2.26 -5.44 3.88
N THR A 59 3.10 -6.43 3.63
CA THR A 59 4.15 -6.81 4.58
C THR A 59 5.29 -5.79 4.51
N PRO A 60 6.10 -5.64 5.56
CA PRO A 60 7.46 -5.13 5.39
C PRO A 60 8.21 -6.01 4.38
N PHE A 61 9.24 -5.47 3.74
CA PHE A 61 10.19 -6.31 3.04
C PHE A 61 10.90 -7.24 4.02
N PHE A 62 11.01 -8.53 3.67
CA PHE A 62 11.73 -9.52 4.46
C PHE A 62 12.68 -10.33 3.56
N PRO A 63 13.85 -10.77 4.09
CA PRO A 63 14.80 -11.53 3.30
C PRO A 63 14.29 -12.95 3.05
N MET A 64 14.60 -13.48 1.86
CA MET A 64 14.36 -14.86 1.48
C MET A 64 15.62 -15.45 0.85
N SER A 65 15.94 -16.71 1.17
CA SER A 65 17.08 -17.39 0.56
C SER A 65 16.96 -17.40 -0.96
N SER A 66 18.05 -17.04 -1.64
CA SER A 66 18.20 -17.06 -3.10
C SER A 66 18.81 -18.38 -3.61
N ASP A 67 18.98 -19.38 -2.74
CA ASP A 67 19.56 -20.69 -3.08
C ASP A 67 18.52 -21.66 -3.66
N SER A 68 17.25 -21.47 -3.33
CA SER A 68 16.15 -22.31 -3.84
C SER A 68 14.84 -21.55 -3.93
N ALA A 69 13.93 -22.04 -4.76
CA ALA A 69 12.62 -21.42 -4.91
C ALA A 69 11.78 -21.66 -3.64
N PHE A 70 11.16 -20.60 -3.12
CA PHE A 70 10.15 -20.73 -2.07
C PHE A 70 8.76 -20.92 -2.68
N HIS A 71 7.90 -21.62 -1.95
CA HIS A 71 6.49 -21.78 -2.30
C HIS A 71 5.66 -20.74 -1.56
N ILE A 72 4.96 -19.87 -2.27
CA ILE A 72 3.99 -18.93 -1.69
C ILE A 72 2.58 -19.40 -1.97
N ALA A 73 1.71 -19.36 -0.97
CA ALA A 73 0.30 -19.69 -1.11
C ALA A 73 -0.57 -18.71 -0.32
N VAL A 74 -1.76 -18.45 -0.85
CA VAL A 74 -2.77 -17.59 -0.24
C VAL A 74 -4.06 -18.37 -0.06
N THR A 75 -4.67 -18.22 1.11
CA THR A 75 -6.00 -18.75 1.42
C THR A 75 -6.91 -17.61 1.89
N ARG A 76 -8.22 -17.87 1.97
CA ARG A 76 -9.09 -17.03 2.81
C ARG A 76 -8.64 -17.14 4.26
N ALA A 77 -8.75 -16.07 5.04
CA ALA A 77 -8.39 -16.12 6.45
C ALA A 77 -9.07 -17.30 7.17
N GLU A 78 -8.28 -18.08 7.90
CA GLU A 78 -8.70 -19.30 8.62
C GLU A 78 -9.25 -20.45 7.75
N SER A 79 -9.09 -20.37 6.42
CA SER A 79 -9.37 -21.48 5.50
C SER A 79 -8.10 -22.28 5.19
N VAL A 80 -8.30 -23.57 4.90
CA VAL A 80 -7.27 -24.50 4.39
C VAL A 80 -7.21 -24.56 2.86
N ASP A 81 -8.21 -23.99 2.18
CA ASP A 81 -8.28 -24.03 0.72
C ASP A 81 -7.31 -23.01 0.10
N THR A 82 -6.33 -23.53 -0.63
CA THR A 82 -5.39 -22.69 -1.40
C THR A 82 -6.11 -22.08 -2.61
N LEU A 83 -6.12 -20.75 -2.67
CA LEU A 83 -6.72 -19.99 -3.76
C LEU A 83 -5.75 -19.74 -4.91
N LEU A 84 -4.51 -19.42 -4.55
CA LEU A 84 -3.43 -19.11 -5.48
C LEU A 84 -2.11 -19.50 -4.83
N SER A 85 -1.24 -20.12 -5.61
CA SER A 85 0.12 -20.42 -5.18
C SER A 85 1.10 -20.36 -6.35
N MET A 86 2.37 -20.15 -6.05
CA MET A 86 3.46 -20.20 -7.02
C MET A 86 4.77 -20.57 -6.34
N ASN A 87 5.73 -21.04 -7.14
CA ASN A 87 7.12 -21.12 -6.72
C ASN A 87 7.87 -19.91 -7.29
N TYR A 88 8.71 -19.27 -6.49
CA TYR A 88 9.55 -18.16 -6.94
C TYR A 88 10.97 -18.33 -6.41
N LEU A 89 11.96 -18.18 -7.29
CA LEU A 89 13.38 -18.17 -6.93
C LEU A 89 13.83 -16.72 -6.78
N PRO A 90 14.15 -16.25 -5.56
CA PRO A 90 14.65 -14.90 -5.38
C PRO A 90 16.00 -14.70 -6.06
N GLU A 91 16.16 -13.55 -6.72
CA GLU A 91 17.46 -13.09 -7.18
C GLU A 91 18.22 -12.40 -6.04
N GLU A 92 19.54 -12.58 -6.02
CA GLU A 92 20.41 -12.04 -4.97
C GLU A 92 20.34 -10.51 -4.89
N GLY A 93 20.04 -9.98 -3.70
CA GLY A 93 19.99 -8.53 -3.45
C GLY A 93 18.85 -7.78 -4.15
N ILE A 94 18.01 -8.47 -4.94
CA ILE A 94 16.88 -7.85 -5.64
C ILE A 94 15.67 -7.79 -4.70
N ALA A 95 15.13 -6.58 -4.55
CA ALA A 95 13.85 -6.38 -3.88
C ALA A 95 12.68 -6.49 -4.86
N THR A 96 11.70 -7.30 -4.48
CA THR A 96 10.57 -7.70 -5.29
C THR A 96 9.27 -7.62 -4.49
N SER A 97 8.28 -6.87 -4.99
CA SER A 97 6.93 -6.85 -4.44
C SER A 97 5.99 -7.73 -5.26
N PHE A 98 5.19 -8.54 -4.58
CA PHE A 98 4.14 -9.38 -5.16
C PHE A 98 2.80 -8.74 -4.85
N LEU A 99 2.16 -8.20 -5.89
CA LEU A 99 0.84 -7.62 -5.79
C LEU A 99 -0.20 -8.71 -6.04
N LEU A 100 -0.95 -9.11 -5.01
CA LEU A 100 -2.10 -10.00 -5.14
C LEU A 100 -3.30 -9.17 -5.62
N HIS A 101 -3.94 -9.56 -6.71
CA HIS A 101 -5.06 -8.81 -7.28
C HIS A 101 -5.96 -9.74 -8.11
N GLY A 102 -7.10 -9.24 -8.59
CA GLY A 102 -8.14 -10.08 -9.22
C GLY A 102 -9.14 -10.62 -8.21
N VAL A 103 -10.01 -11.53 -8.67
CA VAL A 103 -11.14 -12.08 -7.91
C VAL A 103 -11.21 -13.62 -8.01
N VAL A 104 -11.82 -14.27 -7.03
CA VAL A 104 -11.93 -15.73 -6.97
C VAL A 104 -13.05 -16.21 -7.89
N ASP A 105 -14.27 -15.73 -7.67
CA ASP A 105 -15.43 -16.07 -8.48
C ASP A 105 -15.68 -14.99 -9.53
N THR A 106 -15.18 -15.21 -10.75
CA THR A 106 -15.32 -14.24 -11.84
C THR A 106 -16.74 -14.07 -12.36
N THR A 107 -17.71 -14.89 -11.92
CA THR A 107 -19.08 -14.83 -12.44
C THR A 107 -19.95 -13.76 -11.75
N ILE A 108 -19.51 -13.27 -10.59
CA ILE A 108 -20.22 -12.26 -9.78
C ILE A 108 -19.61 -10.86 -9.87
N TYR A 109 -18.52 -10.70 -10.63
CA TYR A 109 -17.88 -9.41 -10.90
C TYR A 109 -17.97 -9.08 -12.39
N LEU A 110 -17.87 -7.80 -12.73
CA LEU A 110 -17.84 -7.38 -14.13
C LEU A 110 -16.63 -8.00 -14.85
N PRO A 111 -16.81 -8.59 -16.04
CA PRO A 111 -15.70 -8.99 -16.88
C PRO A 111 -14.82 -7.79 -17.25
N ASN A 112 -13.52 -8.03 -17.41
CA ASN A 112 -12.63 -6.98 -17.89
C ASN A 112 -13.05 -6.53 -19.31
N PRO A 113 -13.14 -5.22 -19.58
CA PRO A 113 -13.56 -4.69 -20.89
C PRO A 113 -12.68 -5.15 -22.07
N ASP A 114 -11.42 -5.47 -21.84
CA ASP A 114 -10.48 -5.94 -22.87
C ASP A 114 -10.46 -7.49 -22.99
N GLY A 115 -11.34 -8.20 -22.29
CA GLY A 115 -11.41 -9.66 -22.29
C GLY A 115 -10.30 -10.34 -21.50
N LYS A 116 -9.53 -9.61 -20.69
CA LYS A 116 -8.52 -10.21 -19.81
C LYS A 116 -9.18 -11.06 -18.72
N SER A 117 -8.51 -12.13 -18.30
CA SER A 117 -8.91 -12.89 -17.12
C SER A 117 -8.81 -12.01 -15.88
N ILE A 118 -9.88 -11.94 -15.10
CA ILE A 118 -9.93 -11.23 -13.80
C ILE A 118 -9.67 -12.16 -12.62
N ARG A 119 -9.36 -13.45 -12.86
CA ARG A 119 -9.03 -14.44 -11.82
C ARG A 119 -7.91 -13.90 -10.93
N LEU A 120 -7.93 -14.29 -9.66
CA LEU A 120 -6.88 -14.00 -8.68
C LEU A 120 -5.50 -14.37 -9.26
N ASN A 121 -4.57 -13.42 -9.26
CA ASN A 121 -3.23 -13.59 -9.80
C ASN A 121 -2.19 -12.73 -9.05
N TRP A 122 -0.91 -12.98 -9.34
CA TRP A 122 0.22 -12.15 -8.91
C TRP A 122 0.72 -11.26 -10.04
N THR A 123 0.92 -9.98 -9.74
CA THR A 123 1.81 -9.11 -10.51
C THR A 123 3.11 -8.94 -9.73
N ILE A 124 4.25 -9.25 -10.35
CA ILE A 124 5.57 -9.23 -9.72
C ILE A 124 6.29 -7.95 -10.14
N LEU A 125 6.71 -7.14 -9.17
CA LEU A 125 7.44 -5.89 -9.37
C LEU A 125 8.86 -6.05 -8.83
N GLU A 126 9.81 -6.34 -9.70
CA GLU A 126 11.23 -6.52 -9.35
C GLU A 126 12.01 -5.19 -9.44
N ASN A 127 13.23 -5.17 -8.91
CA ASN A 127 14.14 -4.03 -8.94
C ASN A 127 13.58 -2.80 -8.20
N ILE A 128 12.96 -3.02 -7.05
CA ILE A 128 12.57 -1.94 -6.14
C ILE A 128 13.84 -1.45 -5.42
N SER A 129 14.12 -0.14 -5.48
CA SER A 129 15.33 0.39 -4.85
C SER A 129 15.26 0.24 -3.33
N THR A 130 16.25 -0.41 -2.73
CA THR A 130 16.43 -0.49 -1.28
C THR A 130 17.39 0.57 -0.74
N LYS A 131 17.94 1.40 -1.64
CA LYS A 131 18.93 2.43 -1.32
C LYS A 131 18.29 3.82 -1.34
N PRO A 132 18.74 4.75 -0.48
CA PRO A 132 18.36 6.15 -0.56
C PRO A 132 18.61 6.71 -1.96
N LEU A 133 17.67 7.53 -2.44
CA LEU A 133 17.77 8.16 -3.75
C LEU A 133 18.46 9.53 -3.65
N PRO A 134 19.19 9.94 -4.70
CA PRO A 134 19.80 11.27 -4.74
C PRO A 134 18.73 12.36 -4.78
N ASN A 135 19.09 13.58 -4.34
CA ASN A 135 18.27 14.79 -4.45
C ASN A 135 16.86 14.70 -3.85
N ASP A 136 16.64 13.80 -2.89
CA ASP A 136 15.33 13.57 -2.27
C ASP A 136 14.25 13.11 -3.28
N GLU A 137 14.66 12.59 -4.43
CA GLU A 137 13.74 12.04 -5.44
C GLU A 137 13.03 10.78 -4.92
N ILE A 138 11.89 10.46 -5.54
CA ILE A 138 11.13 9.25 -5.26
C ILE A 138 11.27 8.25 -6.41
N ALA A 139 11.46 6.97 -6.09
CA ALA A 139 11.46 5.90 -7.08
C ALA A 139 10.13 5.16 -7.00
N VAL A 140 9.38 5.17 -8.09
CA VAL A 140 8.01 4.69 -8.13
C VAL A 140 7.91 3.51 -9.08
N LYS A 141 7.46 2.36 -8.58
CA LYS A 141 6.93 1.28 -9.41
C LYS A 141 5.41 1.37 -9.41
N ILE A 142 4.77 1.32 -10.57
CA ILE A 142 3.31 1.43 -10.68
C ILE A 142 2.74 0.10 -11.18
N ALA A 143 1.63 -0.35 -10.61
CA ALA A 143 0.85 -1.48 -11.13
C ALA A 143 -0.66 -1.23 -11.10
N ASP A 144 -1.38 -1.83 -12.05
CA ASP A 144 -2.82 -1.77 -12.14
C ASP A 144 -3.50 -3.04 -11.60
N GLY A 145 -4.26 -2.89 -10.52
CA GLY A 145 -5.06 -3.95 -9.93
C GLY A 145 -6.56 -3.89 -10.27
N CYS A 146 -7.00 -2.89 -11.04
CA CYS A 146 -8.41 -2.69 -11.35
C CYS A 146 -8.88 -3.69 -12.41
N THR A 147 -9.81 -4.59 -12.05
CA THR A 147 -10.26 -5.66 -12.96
C THR A 147 -11.25 -5.20 -14.02
N ASP A 148 -12.00 -4.14 -13.74
CA ASP A 148 -13.12 -3.66 -14.56
C ASP A 148 -12.81 -2.34 -15.29
N LEU A 149 -11.52 -1.99 -15.39
CA LEU A 149 -11.05 -0.88 -16.21
C LEU A 149 -10.55 -1.41 -17.56
N ALA A 150 -10.92 -0.70 -18.64
CA ALA A 150 -10.32 -0.89 -19.95
C ALA A 150 -8.87 -0.39 -19.96
N THR A 151 -8.07 -0.87 -20.92
CA THR A 151 -6.69 -0.42 -21.08
C THR A 151 -6.64 1.09 -21.38
N THR A 152 -5.81 1.80 -20.62
CA THR A 152 -5.61 3.25 -20.69
C THR A 152 -4.12 3.58 -20.69
N ASP A 153 -3.76 4.78 -21.13
CA ASP A 153 -2.43 5.32 -20.86
C ASP A 153 -2.46 6.10 -19.55
N LEU A 154 -1.60 5.71 -18.60
CA LEU A 154 -1.37 6.49 -17.39
C LEU A 154 -0.32 7.56 -17.66
N ILE A 155 -0.68 8.81 -17.42
CA ILE A 155 0.24 9.95 -17.50
C ILE A 155 0.17 10.78 -16.22
N ALA A 156 1.24 11.52 -15.92
CA ALA A 156 1.16 12.68 -15.04
C ALA A 156 0.95 13.93 -15.91
N ARG A 157 -0.10 14.70 -15.64
CA ARG A 157 -0.43 15.93 -16.38
C ARG A 157 0.78 16.87 -16.36
N ASP A 158 1.10 17.44 -17.53
CA ASP A 158 2.19 18.41 -17.74
C ASP A 158 3.60 17.90 -17.39
N VAL A 159 3.76 16.58 -17.20
CA VAL A 159 5.06 15.95 -16.89
C VAL A 159 5.45 14.96 -17.98
N ALA A 160 4.96 13.72 -17.91
CA ALA A 160 5.36 12.64 -18.80
C ALA A 160 4.36 11.46 -18.75
N PRO A 161 4.34 10.60 -19.80
CA PRO A 161 3.73 9.29 -19.71
C PRO A 161 4.42 8.46 -18.62
N LEU A 162 3.61 7.82 -17.77
CA LEU A 162 4.11 6.95 -16.70
C LEU A 162 4.04 5.48 -17.10
N LEU A 163 2.88 5.05 -17.62
CA LEU A 163 2.67 3.68 -18.06
C LEU A 163 1.72 3.64 -19.27
N PRO A 164 2.26 3.54 -20.50
CA PRO A 164 1.42 3.38 -21.68
C PRO A 164 0.75 2.00 -21.69
N SER A 165 -0.46 1.93 -22.25
CA SER A 165 -1.24 0.68 -22.34
C SER A 165 -1.38 -0.06 -21.00
N MET A 166 -1.56 0.72 -19.92
CA MET A 166 -1.91 0.22 -18.59
C MET A 166 -3.32 -0.36 -18.60
N GLY A 167 -3.42 -1.66 -18.36
CA GLY A 167 -4.69 -2.31 -18.00
C GLY A 167 -4.41 -3.45 -17.03
N PHE A 168 -5.46 -4.10 -16.51
CA PHE A 168 -5.36 -5.09 -15.43
C PHE A 168 -4.11 -5.99 -15.49
N GLY A 169 -3.29 -5.93 -14.42
CA GLY A 169 -2.00 -6.62 -14.28
C GLY A 169 -0.80 -5.97 -14.97
N GLY A 170 -1.01 -4.83 -15.62
CA GLY A 170 0.05 -4.01 -16.19
C GLY A 170 0.86 -3.34 -15.08
N ALA A 171 2.17 -3.29 -15.28
CA ALA A 171 3.09 -2.63 -14.36
C ALA A 171 4.25 -1.95 -15.10
N THR A 172 4.85 -0.96 -14.47
CA THR A 172 6.03 -0.28 -15.00
C THR A 172 7.22 -1.24 -15.03
N PRO A 173 7.93 -1.38 -16.18
CA PRO A 173 9.05 -2.32 -16.29
C PRO A 173 10.23 -1.90 -15.39
N THR A 174 10.47 -0.61 -15.25
CA THR A 174 11.50 -0.02 -14.38
C THR A 174 10.86 0.96 -13.41
N ALA A 175 11.57 1.30 -12.32
CA ALA A 175 11.14 2.40 -11.47
C ALA A 175 11.17 3.72 -12.25
N ILE A 176 10.19 4.57 -12.00
CA ILE A 176 10.13 5.94 -12.50
C ILE A 176 10.67 6.83 -11.40
N ILE A 177 11.66 7.67 -11.74
CA ILE A 177 12.20 8.65 -10.81
C ILE A 177 11.39 9.94 -10.95
N MET A 178 10.84 10.42 -9.83
CA MET A 178 9.94 11.57 -9.81
C MET A 178 10.34 12.55 -8.69
N PRO A 179 10.08 13.86 -8.85
CA PRO A 179 10.11 14.80 -7.73
C PRO A 179 9.09 14.47 -6.63
N PRO A 180 9.39 14.71 -5.34
CA PRO A 180 8.39 14.61 -4.28
C PRO A 180 7.46 15.83 -4.32
N THR A 181 6.38 15.75 -5.10
CA THR A 181 5.38 16.82 -5.21
C THR A 181 3.96 16.27 -5.41
N MET A 182 2.99 17.16 -5.57
CA MET A 182 1.65 16.81 -6.00
C MET A 182 1.60 16.65 -7.52
N TYR A 183 0.84 15.65 -7.96
CA TYR A 183 0.61 15.31 -9.35
C TYR A 183 -0.88 15.23 -9.65
N GLU A 184 -1.22 15.41 -10.92
CA GLU A 184 -2.51 14.97 -11.44
C GLU A 184 -2.29 13.79 -12.37
N PHE A 185 -2.68 12.59 -11.94
CA PHE A 185 -2.60 11.37 -12.74
C PHE A 185 -3.86 11.26 -13.60
N LEU A 186 -3.66 11.07 -14.90
CA LEU A 186 -4.74 10.94 -15.87
C LEU A 186 -4.70 9.55 -16.50
N LEU A 187 -5.87 8.93 -16.58
CA LEU A 187 -6.09 7.74 -17.40
C LEU A 187 -6.70 8.21 -18.72
N LEU A 188 -5.94 8.02 -19.80
CA LEU A 188 -6.34 8.45 -21.13
C LEU A 188 -6.71 7.26 -21.98
N ALA A 189 -7.80 7.37 -22.74
CA ALA A 189 -8.12 6.39 -23.77
C ALA A 189 -6.96 6.33 -24.79
N PRO A 190 -6.43 5.14 -25.15
CA PRO A 190 -5.21 5.05 -25.96
C PRO A 190 -5.34 5.71 -27.34
N VAL A 191 -6.52 5.64 -27.95
CA VAL A 191 -6.78 6.18 -29.30
C VAL A 191 -7.36 7.59 -29.26
N THR A 192 -8.50 7.79 -28.58
CA THR A 192 -9.21 9.08 -28.59
C THR A 192 -8.53 10.14 -27.72
N ARG A 193 -7.64 9.72 -26.80
CA ARG A 193 -6.99 10.58 -25.79
C ARG A 193 -7.96 11.26 -24.83
N GLU A 194 -9.21 10.83 -24.79
CA GLU A 194 -10.19 11.30 -23.83
C GLU A 194 -9.78 10.92 -22.41
N ILE A 195 -10.03 11.82 -21.46
CA ILE A 195 -9.78 11.55 -20.04
C ILE A 195 -10.87 10.60 -19.55
N VAL A 196 -10.48 9.36 -19.26
CA VAL A 196 -11.34 8.34 -18.65
C VAL A 196 -11.53 8.65 -17.16
N LYS A 197 -10.44 9.00 -16.47
CA LYS A 197 -10.46 9.39 -15.06
C LYS A 197 -9.25 10.28 -14.74
N SER A 198 -9.42 11.17 -13.76
CA SER A 198 -8.35 12.00 -13.18
C SER A 198 -8.24 11.73 -11.69
N PHE A 199 -7.01 11.80 -11.17
CA PHE A 199 -6.67 11.62 -9.77
C PHE A 199 -5.69 12.71 -9.35
N GLY A 200 -5.99 13.47 -8.30
CA GLY A 200 -4.98 14.26 -7.62
C GLY A 200 -4.18 13.31 -6.76
N VAL A 201 -2.86 13.41 -6.77
CA VAL A 201 -1.97 12.49 -6.06
C VAL A 201 -0.92 13.30 -5.31
N ASP A 202 -0.85 13.13 -3.99
CA ASP A 202 0.17 13.80 -3.17
C ASP A 202 1.31 12.84 -2.85
N LEU A 203 2.48 13.08 -3.46
CA LEU A 203 3.72 12.36 -3.18
C LEU A 203 4.76 13.25 -2.48
N SER A 204 4.37 14.46 -2.04
CA SER A 204 5.28 15.49 -1.52
C SER A 204 6.05 15.08 -0.28
N VAL A 205 5.50 14.18 0.53
CA VAL A 205 6.10 13.72 1.79
C VAL A 205 6.91 12.42 1.63
N PHE A 206 7.14 11.96 0.40
CA PHE A 206 7.79 10.67 0.13
C PHE A 206 9.24 10.79 -0.32
N GLY A 207 9.82 11.99 -0.25
CA GLY A 207 11.20 12.27 -0.67
C GLY A 207 12.23 11.25 -0.18
N GLY A 208 13.13 10.86 -1.08
CA GLY A 208 14.21 9.91 -0.84
C GLY A 208 13.79 8.45 -0.71
N ARG A 209 12.50 8.15 -0.90
CA ARG A 209 11.93 6.79 -0.74
C ARG A 209 11.66 6.11 -2.07
N ALA A 210 11.71 4.79 -2.04
CA ALA A 210 11.17 3.94 -3.08
C ALA A 210 9.84 3.31 -2.63
N ILE A 211 8.84 3.40 -3.51
CA ILE A 211 7.46 3.01 -3.23
C ILE A 211 6.86 2.20 -4.38
N VAL A 212 5.91 1.33 -4.03
CA VAL A 212 5.03 0.67 -5.01
C VAL A 212 3.69 1.37 -5.00
N VAL A 213 3.38 2.09 -6.06
CA VAL A 213 2.07 2.69 -6.29
C VAL A 213 1.18 1.68 -7.01
N PHE A 214 -0.04 1.48 -6.54
CA PHE A 214 -0.96 0.54 -7.15
C PHE A 214 -2.40 1.06 -7.19
N PHE A 215 -3.05 0.82 -8.32
CA PHE A 215 -4.48 1.05 -8.49
C PHE A 215 -5.26 -0.09 -7.83
N SER A 216 -6.24 0.26 -7.01
CA SER A 216 -6.90 -0.66 -6.09
C SER A 216 -8.40 -0.44 -6.05
N GLY A 217 -9.21 -1.49 -6.15
CA GLY A 217 -10.67 -1.42 -6.13
C GLY A 217 -11.29 -1.53 -7.52
N PHE A 218 -12.57 -1.19 -7.63
CA PHE A 218 -13.36 -1.29 -8.85
C PHE A 218 -13.71 0.07 -9.43
N ALA A 219 -13.66 0.21 -10.76
CA ALA A 219 -14.17 1.37 -11.46
C ALA A 219 -15.69 1.53 -11.27
N GLU A 220 -16.42 0.42 -11.26
CA GLU A 220 -17.87 0.38 -11.05
C GLU A 220 -18.26 -0.48 -9.82
N PRO A 221 -18.10 0.05 -8.58
CA PRO A 221 -18.28 -0.74 -7.37
C PRO A 221 -19.70 -1.31 -7.18
N ASN A 222 -20.73 -0.57 -7.61
CA ASN A 222 -22.13 -0.97 -7.42
C ASN A 222 -22.51 -2.27 -8.14
N VAL A 223 -21.85 -2.55 -9.26
CA VAL A 223 -22.06 -3.77 -10.07
C VAL A 223 -20.96 -4.82 -9.85
N ASN A 224 -19.98 -4.51 -8.99
CA ASN A 224 -18.94 -5.42 -8.51
C ASN A 224 -19.18 -5.78 -7.04
N THR A 225 -20.40 -6.25 -6.72
CA THR A 225 -20.81 -6.71 -5.38
C THR A 225 -20.72 -5.66 -4.26
N GLY A 226 -20.69 -4.36 -4.61
CA GLY A 226 -20.50 -3.29 -3.63
C GLY A 226 -19.06 -3.21 -3.10
N GLY A 227 -18.08 -3.71 -3.88
CA GLY A 227 -16.67 -3.64 -3.56
C GLY A 227 -16.15 -2.20 -3.39
N LYS A 228 -14.93 -2.05 -2.89
CA LYS A 228 -14.35 -0.72 -2.66
C LYS A 228 -14.10 0.00 -4.00
N PRO A 229 -14.41 1.31 -4.09
CA PRO A 229 -14.16 2.08 -5.31
C PRO A 229 -12.67 2.15 -5.62
N LEU A 230 -12.38 2.30 -6.92
CA LEU A 230 -11.05 2.48 -7.46
C LEU A 230 -10.37 3.69 -6.84
N GLY A 231 -9.18 3.46 -6.31
CA GLY A 231 -8.28 4.49 -5.82
C GLY A 231 -6.81 4.14 -5.98
N ILE A 232 -5.92 5.05 -5.57
CA ILE A 232 -4.47 4.95 -5.72
C ILE A 232 -3.80 4.87 -4.35
N TYR A 233 -2.97 3.85 -4.16
CA TYR A 233 -2.30 3.57 -2.89
C TYR A 233 -0.80 3.43 -3.10
N ALA A 234 -0.01 3.75 -2.08
CA ALA A 234 1.43 3.54 -2.07
C ALA A 234 1.83 2.61 -0.92
N ALA A 235 2.54 1.53 -1.23
CA ALA A 235 3.21 0.66 -0.26
C ALA A 235 4.67 1.07 -0.08
N PHE A 236 5.08 1.17 1.19
CA PHE A 236 6.43 1.50 1.61
C PHE A 236 7.23 0.26 1.99
N HIS A 237 8.53 0.44 2.19
CA HIS A 237 9.44 -0.64 2.57
C HIS A 237 9.09 -1.32 3.89
N ASP A 238 8.54 -0.55 4.83
CA ASP A 238 8.10 -1.02 6.15
C ASP A 238 6.72 -1.69 6.14
N GLY A 239 6.09 -1.82 4.97
CA GLY A 239 4.76 -2.39 4.80
C GLY A 239 3.61 -1.41 5.06
N THR A 240 3.91 -0.16 5.43
CA THR A 240 2.90 0.89 5.52
C THR A 240 2.26 1.07 4.14
N VAL A 241 0.93 1.15 4.11
CA VAL A 241 0.16 1.48 2.91
C VAL A 241 -0.66 2.74 3.17
N VAL A 242 -0.54 3.73 2.28
CA VAL A 242 -1.30 4.98 2.37
C VAL A 242 -2.13 5.18 1.11
N ASN A 243 -3.32 5.76 1.26
CA ASN A 243 -4.03 6.36 0.13
C ASN A 243 -3.30 7.65 -0.24
N VAL A 244 -2.93 7.81 -1.51
CA VAL A 244 -2.19 8.98 -2.00
C VAL A 244 -3.08 9.97 -2.73
N GLU A 245 -4.37 9.68 -2.89
CA GLU A 245 -5.30 10.56 -3.58
C GLU A 245 -5.58 11.84 -2.79
N ILE A 246 -5.57 12.95 -3.53
CA ILE A 246 -6.17 14.21 -3.12
C ILE A 246 -7.64 14.14 -3.53
N PRO A 247 -8.58 14.32 -2.59
CA PRO A 247 -10.00 14.30 -2.87
C PRO A 247 -10.36 15.41 -3.88
N LEU A 248 -10.86 15.04 -5.05
CA LEU A 248 -10.99 15.94 -6.22
C LEU A 248 -12.39 16.52 -6.43
N SER A 249 -13.45 16.01 -5.77
CA SER A 249 -14.81 16.51 -6.00
C SER A 249 -15.24 17.55 -4.97
N VAL A 250 -16.16 18.46 -5.32
CA VAL A 250 -16.78 19.40 -4.36
C VAL A 250 -17.50 18.66 -3.23
N GLN A 251 -17.99 17.45 -3.45
CA GLN A 251 -18.61 16.64 -2.39
C GLN A 251 -17.56 16.03 -1.44
N GLU A 252 -16.39 15.69 -1.97
CA GLU A 252 -15.23 15.21 -1.22
C GLU A 252 -14.50 16.37 -0.53
N TYR A 253 -14.42 17.55 -1.17
CA TYR A 253 -13.92 18.81 -0.64
C TYR A 253 -14.87 19.40 0.40
N GLU A 254 -16.19 19.35 0.20
CA GLU A 254 -17.17 19.73 1.22
C GLU A 254 -16.99 18.83 2.44
N ASN A 255 -16.95 17.50 2.28
CA ASN A 255 -16.62 16.57 3.36
C ASN A 255 -15.27 16.87 4.05
N ASN A 256 -14.26 17.35 3.31
CA ASN A 256 -12.95 17.75 3.84
C ASN A 256 -12.90 19.18 4.41
N ASN A 257 -13.89 20.02 4.11
CA ASN A 257 -14.08 21.39 4.61
C ASN A 257 -15.24 21.52 5.60
N LEU A 258 -15.90 20.41 5.96
CA LEU A 258 -16.86 20.36 7.06
C LEU A 258 -16.20 20.66 8.40
N VAL A 259 -14.92 20.31 8.53
CA VAL A 259 -14.13 20.50 9.74
C VAL A 259 -12.68 20.71 9.32
N SER A 260 -12.10 21.85 9.67
CA SER A 260 -10.67 22.11 9.54
C SER A 260 -9.96 21.74 10.85
N ILE A 261 -8.71 21.28 10.70
CA ILE A 261 -7.85 20.87 11.82
C ILE A 261 -6.52 21.59 11.64
N THR A 262 -6.34 22.64 12.42
CA THR A 262 -5.16 23.50 12.42
C THR A 262 -4.42 23.36 13.75
N ARG A 263 -3.18 23.85 13.79
CA ARG A 263 -2.36 23.89 15.01
C ARG A 263 -1.79 25.30 15.14
N ASP A 264 -1.89 25.87 16.32
CA ASP A 264 -1.09 27.03 16.73
C ASP A 264 0.15 26.57 17.51
N SER A 265 0.94 27.49 18.07
CA SER A 265 2.22 27.13 18.72
C SER A 265 2.09 26.09 19.83
N GLU A 266 0.92 25.95 20.47
CA GLU A 266 0.74 25.11 21.66
C GLU A 266 -0.50 24.20 21.63
N THR A 267 -1.50 24.49 20.78
CA THR A 267 -2.80 23.82 20.78
C THR A 267 -3.25 23.43 19.37
N TRP A 268 -4.03 22.35 19.32
CA TRP A 268 -4.77 21.96 18.14
C TRP A 268 -6.13 22.63 18.15
N MET A 269 -6.58 23.06 16.98
CA MET A 269 -7.88 23.65 16.78
C MET A 269 -8.67 22.83 15.77
N ILE A 270 -9.91 22.52 16.14
CA ILE A 270 -10.96 22.06 15.26
C ILE A 270 -11.80 23.28 14.94
N ASP A 271 -11.80 23.74 13.69
CA ASP A 271 -12.42 24.98 13.26
C ASP A 271 -13.23 24.80 11.97
N ASN A 272 -13.97 25.84 11.56
CA ASN A 272 -14.86 25.82 10.40
C ASN A 272 -15.82 24.60 10.40
N VAL A 273 -16.36 24.26 11.58
CA VAL A 273 -17.28 23.13 11.76
C VAL A 273 -18.62 23.42 11.09
N ARG A 274 -19.03 22.62 10.09
CA ARG A 274 -20.26 22.81 9.29
C ARG A 274 -21.27 21.67 9.46
N GLY A 275 -21.62 21.36 10.71
CA GLY A 275 -22.54 20.30 11.08
C GLY A 275 -22.28 19.86 12.52
N ASN A 276 -22.92 18.78 12.96
CA ASN A 276 -22.66 18.21 14.28
C ASN A 276 -21.79 16.95 14.12
N TYR A 277 -20.61 16.95 14.71
CA TYR A 277 -19.63 15.88 14.55
C TYR A 277 -19.07 15.41 15.89
N SER A 278 -18.48 14.22 15.89
CA SER A 278 -17.67 13.70 16.99
C SER A 278 -16.24 13.54 16.53
N ALA A 279 -15.31 14.22 17.17
CA ALA A 279 -13.88 14.09 16.96
C ALA A 279 -13.27 13.18 18.05
N GLU A 280 -12.57 12.12 17.65
CA GLU A 280 -11.96 11.14 18.53
C GLU A 280 -10.46 11.09 18.31
N ILE A 281 -9.68 11.15 19.39
CA ILE A 281 -8.22 11.15 19.35
C ILE A 281 -7.72 9.83 19.90
N TYR A 282 -6.82 9.22 19.14
CA TYR A 282 -6.20 7.94 19.47
C TYR A 282 -4.69 8.09 19.63
N SER A 283 -4.11 7.34 20.57
CA SER A 283 -2.66 7.15 20.63
C SER A 283 -2.17 6.35 19.42
N PHE A 284 -0.87 6.38 19.15
CA PHE A 284 -0.25 5.55 18.10
C PHE A 284 -0.48 4.03 18.31
N LEU A 285 -0.76 3.61 19.55
CA LEU A 285 -1.10 2.23 19.92
C LEU A 285 -2.59 1.90 19.70
N GLY A 286 -3.39 2.87 19.23
CA GLY A 286 -4.81 2.69 18.92
C GLY A 286 -5.74 2.83 20.13
N GLU A 287 -5.25 3.29 21.28
CA GLU A 287 -6.07 3.60 22.45
C GLU A 287 -6.80 4.92 22.26
N LYS A 288 -8.12 4.96 22.54
CA LYS A 288 -8.90 6.20 22.48
C LYS A 288 -8.59 7.06 23.70
N LEU A 289 -7.96 8.20 23.49
CA LEU A 289 -7.55 9.13 24.54
C LEU A 289 -8.63 10.18 24.82
N HIS A 290 -9.25 10.73 23.77
CA HIS A 290 -10.24 11.80 23.91
C HIS A 290 -11.39 11.64 22.92
N LYS A 291 -12.53 12.23 23.29
CA LYS A 291 -13.69 12.44 22.42
C LYS A 291 -14.20 13.87 22.63
N VAL A 292 -14.47 14.57 21.54
CA VAL A 292 -14.94 15.95 21.50
C VAL A 292 -16.13 16.00 20.54
N ASP A 293 -17.31 16.31 21.05
CA ASP A 293 -18.47 16.58 20.21
C ASP A 293 -18.41 18.07 19.76
N CYS A 294 -18.52 18.32 18.46
CA CYS A 294 -18.40 19.64 17.84
C CYS A 294 -19.74 20.01 17.20
N GLN A 295 -20.24 21.22 17.46
CA GLN A 295 -21.48 21.73 16.86
C GLN A 295 -21.22 22.64 15.65
N ASN A 296 -22.25 22.82 14.82
CA ASN A 296 -22.17 23.69 13.66
C ASN A 296 -21.79 25.13 14.05
N GLY A 297 -20.73 25.67 13.44
CA GLY A 297 -20.15 26.98 13.71
C GLY A 297 -19.20 27.03 14.91
N GLU A 298 -19.00 25.92 15.62
CA GLU A 298 -18.13 25.86 16.79
C GLU A 298 -16.65 25.80 16.39
N SER A 299 -15.77 26.23 17.29
CA SER A 299 -14.34 25.97 17.21
C SER A 299 -13.86 25.43 18.54
N VAL A 300 -13.23 24.25 18.53
CA VAL A 300 -12.79 23.57 19.74
C VAL A 300 -11.27 23.52 19.78
N ARG A 301 -10.69 23.92 20.91
CA ARG A 301 -9.25 23.84 21.15
C ARG A 301 -8.94 22.68 22.09
N PHE A 302 -7.86 21.96 21.81
CA PHE A 302 -7.35 20.93 22.71
C PHE A 302 -5.82 20.87 22.65
N SER A 303 -5.22 20.41 23.76
CA SER A 303 -3.79 20.19 23.86
C SER A 303 -3.51 18.69 23.92
N LEU A 304 -2.37 18.30 23.36
CA LEU A 304 -1.86 16.93 23.44
C LEU A 304 -0.48 16.99 24.09
N GLU A 305 -0.08 15.91 24.74
CA GLU A 305 1.31 15.73 25.14
C GLU A 305 2.18 15.51 23.89
N ARG A 306 3.50 15.59 24.05
CA ARG A 306 4.44 15.36 22.96
C ARG A 306 4.29 13.93 22.44
N GLY A 307 4.01 13.77 21.15
CA GLY A 307 3.75 12.46 20.57
C GLY A 307 3.03 12.48 19.22
N VAL A 308 2.70 11.28 18.74
CA VAL A 308 1.97 11.07 17.49
C VAL A 308 0.59 10.51 17.81
N TYR A 309 -0.44 11.11 17.21
CA TYR A 309 -1.83 10.79 17.46
C TYR A 309 -2.61 10.64 16.16
N LEU A 310 -3.67 9.84 16.18
CA LEU A 310 -4.62 9.74 15.09
C LEU A 310 -5.94 10.41 15.52
N LEU A 311 -6.27 11.52 14.88
CA LEU A 311 -7.56 12.16 15.03
C LEU A 311 -8.53 11.62 13.98
N LYS A 312 -9.74 11.25 14.40
CA LYS A 312 -10.83 10.78 13.55
C LYS A 312 -12.08 11.62 13.79
N VAL A 313 -12.73 12.10 12.74
CA VAL A 313 -13.96 12.89 12.82
C VAL A 313 -15.11 12.09 12.23
N TYR A 314 -16.24 12.05 12.94
CA TYR A 314 -17.42 11.27 12.60
C TYR A 314 -18.66 12.15 12.48
N ASP A 315 -19.54 11.83 11.53
CA ASP A 315 -20.96 12.23 11.58
C ASP A 315 -21.78 11.03 12.03
N THR A 316 -22.44 11.17 13.18
CA THR A 316 -23.29 10.17 13.82
C THR A 316 -22.57 8.85 14.10
N SER A 317 -22.22 8.09 13.05
CA SER A 317 -21.51 6.81 13.05
C SER A 317 -20.50 6.63 11.91
N HIS A 318 -20.43 7.54 10.93
CA HIS A 318 -19.58 7.40 9.74
C HIS A 318 -18.30 8.22 9.89
N LEU A 319 -17.15 7.59 9.64
CA LEU A 319 -15.85 8.27 9.63
C LEU A 319 -15.79 9.21 8.42
N LEU A 320 -15.72 10.50 8.68
CA LEU A 320 -15.60 11.55 7.67
C LEU A 320 -14.15 11.89 7.36
N ARG A 321 -13.31 11.96 8.41
CA ARG A 321 -11.91 12.39 8.27
C ARG A 321 -11.01 11.64 9.24
N ALA A 322 -9.79 11.35 8.81
CA ALA A 322 -8.72 10.94 9.71
C ALA A 322 -7.45 11.77 9.41
N LYS A 323 -6.76 12.23 10.45
CA LYS A 323 -5.53 13.04 10.32
C LYS A 323 -4.53 12.60 11.38
N MET A 324 -3.28 12.39 10.97
CA MET A 324 -2.18 12.25 11.93
C MET A 324 -1.82 13.62 12.50
N LEU A 325 -1.73 13.69 13.83
CA LEU A 325 -1.32 14.87 14.57
C LEU A 325 0.07 14.62 15.16
N PHE A 326 1.00 15.53 14.91
CA PHE A 326 2.34 15.51 15.47
C PHE A 326 2.45 16.65 16.48
N GLN A 327 2.54 16.31 17.76
CA GLN A 327 2.79 17.27 18.82
C GLN A 327 4.27 17.23 19.16
N GLU A 328 4.94 18.36 18.93
CA GLU A 328 6.36 18.56 19.24
C GLU A 328 6.57 19.06 20.66
#